data_AF-A0AAU3EW26-F1
#
_entry.id   AF-A0AAU3EW26-F1
#
_cell.length_a   1.000
_cell.length_b   1.000
_cell.length_c   1.000
_cell.angle_alpha   90.00
_cell.angle_beta   90.00
_cell.angle_gamma   90.00
#
_symmetry.space_group_name_H-M   'P 1'
#
loop_
_entity.id
_entity.type
_entity.pdbx_description
1 polymer ?
#
loop_
_entity_poly.entity_id
_entity_poly.type
_entity_poly.pdbx_seq_one_letter_code
_entity_poly.pdbx_strand_id
1 'polypeptide(L)'
;MATPAGLPRLSAGEFAELYARVSRKARASHRGALDDITPRHVVVAAAEVRSGRTVTMAAQIETEPGPDNPEPTGHVMTGAVRGGIDSSGLQFARDRFTMNVHGDADSHLDALCHVIYDGTLHGGVDASTVTPAGATALSVEAARDGIVGRGVLLDIPRLRGVPWLEPGDHVMLDDLTAAESAQHVRVSDGDLLFVRVGHRRRRNELGAWHSADMRAGLHPSALEFLADRRVAVLGGDGNNDTAPSSTEGVDFPVHVLAVHAMGLHLLDYLQFEDLAAVCEAEGRWSFLCVIAPLRLPDATGSPVNPIAVF
;
A
#
# COMPACT_ATOMS: atom_id res chain seq x y z
N MET A 1 -37.33 -7.87 -4.58
CA MET A 1 -36.07 -7.39 -3.98
C MET A 1 -35.47 -8.55 -3.23
N ALA A 2 -34.44 -9.18 -3.79
CA ALA A 2 -33.70 -10.21 -3.09
C ALA A 2 -32.93 -9.53 -1.94
N THR A 3 -33.06 -10.06 -0.73
CA THR A 3 -32.21 -9.71 0.41
C THR A 3 -30.74 -9.86 -0.04
N PRO A 4 -29.84 -8.90 0.21
CA PRO A 4 -28.43 -9.10 -0.12
C PRO A 4 -27.95 -10.36 0.60
N ALA A 5 -27.31 -11.28 -0.12
CA ALA A 5 -26.54 -12.34 0.51
C ALA A 5 -25.60 -11.66 1.52
N GLY A 6 -25.57 -12.14 2.76
CA GLY A 6 -24.78 -11.50 3.82
C GLY A 6 -23.35 -11.28 3.36
N LEU A 7 -22.79 -10.10 3.65
CA LEU A 7 -21.40 -9.79 3.37
C LEU A 7 -20.53 -10.96 3.85
N PRO A 8 -19.56 -11.45 3.04
CA PRO A 8 -18.65 -12.50 3.49
C PRO A 8 -17.94 -11.97 4.73
N ARG A 9 -18.28 -12.53 5.90
CA ARG A 9 -17.74 -12.15 7.20
C ARG A 9 -17.08 -13.37 7.81
N LEU A 10 -15.86 -13.20 8.29
CA LEU A 10 -15.17 -14.19 9.10
C LEU A 10 -15.56 -14.01 10.56
N SER A 11 -15.91 -15.12 11.20
CA SER A 11 -15.91 -15.21 12.67
C SER A 11 -14.49 -15.06 13.22
N ALA A 12 -14.38 -14.73 14.51
CA ALA A 12 -13.08 -14.66 15.18
C ALA A 12 -12.29 -15.98 15.07
N GLY A 13 -12.96 -17.13 15.07
CA GLY A 13 -12.35 -18.46 14.90
C GLY A 13 -11.78 -18.67 13.51
N GLU A 14 -12.54 -18.36 12.46
CA GLU A 14 -12.09 -18.48 11.07
C GLU A 14 -10.91 -17.54 10.77
N PHE A 15 -10.93 -16.33 11.33
CA PHE A 15 -9.81 -15.40 11.23
C PHE A 15 -8.56 -15.93 11.93
N ALA A 16 -8.68 -16.49 13.15
CA ALA A 16 -7.56 -17.08 13.86
C ALA A 16 -6.94 -18.27 13.10
N GLU A 17 -7.76 -19.11 12.46
CA GLU A 17 -7.27 -20.19 11.62
C GLU A 17 -6.54 -19.68 10.37
N LEU A 18 -7.10 -18.67 9.71
CA LEU A 18 -6.48 -18.02 8.56
C LEU A 18 -5.14 -17.37 8.94
N TYR A 19 -5.12 -16.60 10.02
CA TYR A 19 -3.92 -16.02 10.61
C TYR A 19 -2.85 -17.11 10.82
N ALA A 20 -3.20 -18.20 11.50
CA ALA A 20 -2.26 -19.29 11.73
C ALA A 20 -1.75 -19.94 10.42
N ARG A 21 -2.61 -20.07 9.39
CA ARG A 21 -2.22 -20.59 8.08
C ARG A 21 -1.19 -19.70 7.38
N VAL A 22 -1.43 -18.39 7.32
CA VAL A 22 -0.53 -17.46 6.63
C VAL A 22 0.77 -17.23 7.42
N SER A 23 0.72 -17.14 8.75
CA SER A 23 1.91 -16.98 9.60
C SER A 23 2.91 -18.13 9.45
N ARG A 24 2.45 -19.36 9.23
CA ARG A 24 3.35 -20.51 9.00
C ARG A 24 4.19 -20.40 7.73
N LYS A 25 3.79 -19.57 6.77
CA LYS A 25 4.51 -19.34 5.51
C LYS A 25 5.43 -18.11 5.58
N ALA A 26 5.28 -17.29 6.63
CA ALA A 26 6.00 -16.04 6.81
C ALA A 26 7.47 -16.26 7.14
N ARG A 27 8.31 -15.28 6.81
CA ARG A 27 9.70 -15.23 7.28
C ARG A 27 9.76 -14.45 8.58
N ALA A 28 10.16 -15.10 9.66
CA ALA A 28 10.48 -14.41 10.91
C ALA A 28 11.85 -13.72 10.79
N SER A 29 11.90 -12.55 10.13
CA SER A 29 13.11 -11.75 9.98
C SER A 29 12.82 -10.26 10.20
N HIS A 30 13.86 -9.49 10.49
CA HIS A 30 13.75 -8.03 10.67
C HIS A 30 13.32 -7.27 9.41
N ARG A 31 13.36 -7.91 8.23
CA ARG A 31 12.91 -7.35 6.95
C ARG A 31 11.61 -7.99 6.46
N GLY A 32 11.09 -8.98 7.18
CA GLY A 32 9.90 -9.75 6.81
C GLY A 32 10.00 -10.32 5.39
N ALA A 33 8.96 -10.12 4.61
CA ALA A 33 8.84 -10.61 3.24
C ALA A 33 9.78 -9.90 2.25
N LEU A 34 10.42 -8.79 2.60
CA LEU A 34 11.43 -8.17 1.73
C LEU A 34 12.66 -9.06 1.52
N ASP A 35 12.89 -10.06 2.38
CA ASP A 35 13.93 -11.06 2.17
C ASP A 35 13.63 -12.02 1.00
N ASP A 36 12.41 -12.02 0.47
CA ASP A 36 12.07 -12.72 -0.77
C ASP A 36 12.54 -11.99 -2.02
N ILE A 37 12.90 -10.71 -1.90
CA ILE A 37 13.51 -9.94 -2.99
C ILE A 37 15.01 -10.20 -3.01
N THR A 38 15.42 -11.23 -3.77
CA THR A 38 16.83 -11.59 -3.94
C THR A 38 17.49 -10.74 -5.05
N PRO A 39 18.84 -10.67 -5.10
CA PRO A 39 19.53 -10.02 -6.22
C PRO A 39 19.13 -10.56 -7.60
N ARG A 40 18.79 -11.86 -7.69
CA ARG A 40 18.27 -12.46 -8.92
C ARG A 40 16.92 -11.88 -9.31
N HIS A 41 16.01 -11.68 -8.36
CA HIS A 41 14.71 -11.06 -8.61
C HIS A 41 14.88 -9.63 -9.14
N VAL A 42 15.80 -8.85 -8.58
CA VAL A 42 16.10 -7.49 -9.06
C VAL A 42 16.60 -7.51 -10.51
N VAL A 43 17.51 -8.42 -10.87
CA VAL A 43 18.02 -8.54 -12.25
C VAL A 43 16.91 -8.94 -13.22
N VAL A 44 16.03 -9.86 -12.83
CA VAL A 44 14.87 -10.25 -13.65
C VAL A 44 13.90 -9.09 -13.81
N ALA A 45 13.60 -8.36 -12.74
CA ALA A 45 12.74 -7.18 -12.79
C ALA A 45 13.32 -6.09 -13.68
N ALA A 46 14.64 -5.89 -13.70
CA ALA A 46 15.28 -4.92 -14.60
C ALA A 46 15.03 -5.24 -16.09
N ALA A 47 14.80 -6.50 -16.45
CA ALA A 47 14.45 -6.90 -17.82
C ALA A 47 13.00 -6.56 -18.21
N GLU A 48 12.17 -6.10 -17.25
CA GLU A 48 10.88 -5.51 -17.55
C GLU A 48 11.02 -4.12 -18.22
N VAL A 49 12.17 -3.45 -18.12
CA VAL A 49 12.37 -2.14 -18.77
C VAL A 49 12.61 -2.33 -20.26
N ARG A 50 11.67 -1.85 -21.08
CA ARG A 50 11.62 -1.96 -22.55
C ARG A 50 11.39 -0.60 -23.19
N SER A 51 10.43 0.18 -22.70
CA SER A 51 10.08 1.49 -23.26
C SER A 51 10.83 2.64 -22.58
N GLY A 52 11.31 2.43 -21.35
CA GLY A 52 11.89 3.45 -20.49
C GLY A 52 10.84 4.41 -19.91
N ARG A 53 9.55 4.13 -20.09
CA ARG A 53 8.47 4.98 -19.59
C ARG A 53 8.37 4.83 -18.08
N THR A 54 8.42 5.95 -17.37
CA THR A 54 8.27 6.00 -15.92
C THR A 54 6.88 6.53 -15.55
N VAL A 55 6.26 5.93 -14.53
CA VAL A 55 4.95 6.33 -14.03
C VAL A 55 4.99 6.39 -12.50
N THR A 56 4.57 7.52 -11.94
CA THR A 56 4.36 7.67 -10.49
C THR A 56 3.15 6.86 -10.05
N MET A 57 3.24 6.19 -8.91
CA MET A 57 2.09 5.60 -8.22
C MET A 57 1.75 6.35 -6.94
N ALA A 58 2.49 7.40 -6.59
CA ALA A 58 2.10 8.28 -5.50
C ALA A 58 1.01 9.25 -5.95
N ALA A 59 0.05 9.43 -5.05
CA ALA A 59 -0.83 10.57 -5.08
C ALA A 59 -0.07 11.86 -4.75
N GLN A 60 -0.62 12.97 -5.23
CA GLN A 60 -0.15 14.29 -4.82
C GLN A 60 -0.46 14.50 -3.34
N ILE A 61 0.51 15.06 -2.60
CA ILE A 61 0.36 15.41 -1.20
C ILE A 61 -0.72 16.49 -1.03
N GLU A 62 -1.70 16.22 -0.17
CA GLU A 62 -2.86 17.09 0.05
C GLU A 62 -2.64 17.97 1.29
N THR A 63 -2.79 19.29 1.12
CA THR A 63 -2.62 20.29 2.19
C THR A 63 -3.92 20.85 2.72
N GLU A 64 -5.04 20.49 2.09
CA GLU A 64 -6.37 20.96 2.48
C GLU A 64 -7.10 19.90 3.30
N PRO A 65 -7.82 20.31 4.37
CA PRO A 65 -8.61 19.40 5.15
C PRO A 65 -9.80 18.88 4.36
N GLY A 66 -10.14 17.61 4.55
CA GLY A 66 -11.27 16.95 3.91
C GLY A 66 -11.82 15.77 4.72
N PRO A 67 -12.95 15.18 4.32
CA PRO A 67 -13.51 14.00 4.97
C PRO A 67 -12.55 12.80 5.10
N ASP A 68 -11.62 12.65 4.16
CA ASP A 68 -10.53 11.65 4.13
C ASP A 68 -9.15 12.23 4.49
N ASN A 69 -9.10 13.51 4.88
CA ASN A 69 -7.86 14.17 5.26
C ASN A 69 -8.08 15.11 6.44
N PRO A 70 -8.45 14.59 7.63
CA PRO A 70 -8.73 15.42 8.79
C PRO A 70 -7.48 16.10 9.36
N GLU A 71 -6.30 15.52 9.12
CA GLU A 71 -4.99 16.03 9.54
C GLU A 71 -4.08 16.26 8.32
N PRO A 72 -4.39 17.27 7.49
CA PRO A 72 -3.70 17.48 6.21
C PRO A 72 -2.23 17.85 6.42
N THR A 73 -1.44 17.59 5.39
CA THR A 73 -0.03 17.98 5.37
C THR A 73 0.11 19.50 5.45
N GLY A 74 0.86 19.99 6.43
CA GLY A 74 1.22 21.40 6.53
C GLY A 74 2.36 21.74 5.58
N HIS A 75 2.15 22.64 4.62
CA HIS A 75 3.19 23.18 3.74
C HIS A 75 3.41 24.67 4.00
N VAL A 76 4.63 25.05 4.39
CA VAL A 76 4.98 26.44 4.69
C VAL A 76 6.25 26.84 3.96
N MET A 77 6.17 27.88 3.14
CA MET A 77 7.35 28.52 2.57
C MET A 77 8.18 29.19 3.68
N THR A 78 9.41 28.69 3.91
CA THR A 78 10.37 29.19 4.89
C THR A 78 11.38 30.18 4.29
N GLY A 79 11.46 30.21 2.96
CA GLY A 79 12.32 31.10 2.18
C GLY A 79 11.57 31.99 1.19
N ALA A 80 10.24 32.10 1.31
CA ALA A 80 9.49 33.02 0.46
C ALA A 80 10.03 34.44 0.59
N VAL A 81 10.04 35.14 -0.54
CA VAL A 81 10.41 36.56 -0.69
C VAL A 81 9.42 37.43 0.08
N ARG A 82 9.43 37.38 1.41
CA ARG A 82 8.66 38.24 2.31
C ARG A 82 9.31 39.63 2.29
N GLY A 83 9.13 40.38 1.21
CA GLY A 83 9.69 41.74 1.10
C GLY A 83 9.98 42.26 -0.31
N GLY A 84 9.71 41.48 -1.37
CA GLY A 84 10.04 41.84 -2.76
C GLY A 84 11.37 41.27 -3.24
N ILE A 85 11.42 40.94 -4.54
CA ILE A 85 12.60 40.34 -5.17
C ILE A 85 13.70 41.40 -5.16
N ASP A 86 14.73 41.21 -4.31
CA ASP A 86 15.93 42.03 -4.38
C ASP A 86 16.61 41.88 -5.76
N SER A 87 17.29 42.93 -6.21
CA SER A 87 18.06 42.90 -7.46
C SER A 87 19.44 42.25 -7.28
N SER A 88 19.70 41.58 -6.15
CA SER A 88 21.02 41.01 -5.81
C SER A 88 21.30 39.67 -6.51
N GLY A 89 20.38 39.23 -7.36
CA GLY A 89 20.60 38.19 -8.37
C GLY A 89 20.45 36.75 -7.88
N LEU A 90 20.57 36.48 -6.58
CA LEU A 90 20.44 35.14 -6.01
C LEU A 90 19.50 35.11 -4.80
N GLN A 91 18.43 34.32 -4.91
CA GLN A 91 17.47 34.06 -3.84
C GLN A 91 17.12 32.57 -3.81
N PHE A 92 16.86 32.03 -2.61
CA PHE A 92 16.52 30.62 -2.42
C PHE A 92 15.07 30.45 -1.99
N ALA A 93 14.27 29.76 -2.80
CA ALA A 93 12.99 29.22 -2.37
C ALA A 93 13.25 28.05 -1.40
N ARG A 94 12.59 28.08 -0.25
CA ARG A 94 12.68 27.05 0.79
C ARG A 94 11.31 26.86 1.40
N ASP A 95 11.02 25.65 1.83
CA ASP A 95 9.79 25.29 2.48
C ASP A 95 10.02 24.31 3.65
N ARG A 96 8.93 23.94 4.29
CA ARG A 96 8.84 22.95 5.36
C ARG A 96 7.52 22.21 5.19
N PHE A 97 7.59 20.90 5.32
CA PHE A 97 6.44 20.02 5.40
C PHE A 97 6.31 19.44 6.80
N THR A 98 5.08 19.31 7.29
CA THR A 98 4.71 18.54 8.49
C THR A 98 3.58 17.61 8.08
N MET A 99 3.68 16.31 8.34
CA MET A 99 2.80 15.31 7.74
C MET A 99 2.38 14.26 8.78
N ASN A 100 1.11 13.87 8.74
CA ASN A 100 0.66 12.59 9.28
C ASN A 100 0.98 11.51 8.24
N VAL A 101 1.95 10.65 8.52
CA VAL A 101 2.43 9.65 7.55
C VAL A 101 1.35 8.63 7.23
N HIS A 102 0.54 8.25 8.22
CA HIS A 102 -0.49 7.20 8.11
C HIS A 102 -1.88 7.79 7.88
N GLY A 103 -1.94 8.94 7.21
CA GLY A 103 -3.20 9.62 6.89
C GLY A 103 -3.96 8.92 5.77
N ASP A 104 -5.27 9.20 5.67
CA ASP A 104 -6.16 8.53 4.73
C ASP A 104 -6.17 9.09 3.29
N ALA A 105 -5.19 9.94 2.97
CA ALA A 105 -5.11 10.65 1.70
C ALA A 105 -3.75 10.51 1.02
N ASP A 106 -2.64 10.54 1.75
CA ASP A 106 -1.31 10.64 1.17
C ASP A 106 -0.67 9.25 1.01
N SER A 107 0.02 9.03 -0.12
CA SER A 107 0.67 7.74 -0.39
C SER A 107 1.83 7.47 0.56
N HIS A 108 1.77 6.35 1.28
CA HIS A 108 2.77 5.99 2.27
C HIS A 108 3.07 4.50 2.30
N LEU A 109 4.17 4.18 2.97
CA LEU A 109 4.57 2.82 3.31
C LEU A 109 4.42 2.60 4.81
N ASP A 110 3.85 1.45 5.17
CA ASP A 110 3.84 0.93 6.53
C ASP A 110 5.05 0.05 6.79
N ALA A 111 5.78 0.37 7.86
CA ALA A 111 6.82 -0.49 8.37
C ALA A 111 6.22 -1.65 9.18
N LEU A 112 7.01 -2.70 9.40
CA LEU A 112 6.55 -3.87 10.16
C LEU A 112 6.20 -3.57 11.62
N CYS A 113 6.67 -2.44 12.15
CA CYS A 113 6.29 -1.96 13.48
C CYS A 113 4.97 -1.16 13.53
N HIS A 114 4.32 -0.90 12.39
CA HIS A 114 3.08 -0.14 12.31
C HIS A 114 1.91 -0.88 13.00
N VAL A 115 1.85 -2.20 12.85
CA VAL A 115 0.74 -3.02 13.35
C VAL A 115 1.16 -3.79 14.60
N ILE A 116 0.50 -3.47 15.73
CA ILE A 116 0.56 -4.25 16.96
C ILE A 116 -0.70 -5.10 17.05
N TYR A 117 -0.54 -6.41 17.24
CA TYR A 117 -1.64 -7.35 17.41
C TYR A 117 -1.30 -8.35 18.51
N ASP A 118 -2.26 -8.59 19.42
CA ASP A 118 -2.10 -9.45 20.61
C ASP A 118 -0.82 -9.14 21.43
N GLY A 119 -0.51 -7.85 21.61
CA GLY A 119 0.62 -7.38 22.41
C GLY A 119 1.99 -7.57 21.76
N THR A 120 2.05 -7.95 20.49
CA THR A 120 3.29 -8.19 19.75
C THR A 120 3.27 -7.53 18.37
N LEU A 121 4.45 -7.40 17.77
CA LEU A 121 4.63 -7.06 16.36
C LEU A 121 5.01 -8.32 15.58
N HIS A 122 5.28 -8.16 14.27
CA HIS A 122 5.71 -9.25 13.41
C HIS A 122 6.87 -10.06 14.02
N GLY A 123 6.80 -11.38 13.89
CA GLY A 123 7.82 -12.29 14.42
C GLY A 123 7.83 -12.42 15.95
N GLY A 124 6.80 -11.93 16.65
CA GLY A 124 6.67 -12.02 18.10
C GLY A 124 7.53 -11.02 18.87
N VAL A 125 7.97 -9.94 18.22
CA VAL A 125 8.64 -8.81 18.89
C VAL A 125 7.67 -8.17 19.87
N ASP A 126 8.13 -7.82 21.06
CA ASP A 126 7.29 -7.24 22.11
C ASP A 126 6.83 -5.82 21.73
N ALA A 127 5.53 -5.52 21.93
CA ALA A 127 4.97 -4.21 21.60
C ALA A 127 5.62 -3.04 22.34
N SER A 128 6.28 -3.28 23.49
CA SER A 128 7.02 -2.25 24.24
C SER A 128 8.23 -1.67 23.49
N THR A 129 8.63 -2.28 22.36
CA THR A 129 9.65 -1.72 21.46
C THR A 129 9.19 -0.45 20.73
N VAL A 130 7.88 -0.20 20.68
CA VAL A 130 7.27 1.03 20.16
C VAL A 130 6.95 1.95 21.33
N THR A 131 7.58 3.12 21.36
CA THR A 131 7.47 4.07 22.47
C THR A 131 7.16 5.48 21.95
N PRO A 132 6.81 6.44 22.83
CA PRO A 132 6.68 7.85 22.42
C PRO A 132 7.95 8.46 21.80
N ALA A 133 9.12 7.82 21.98
CA ALA A 133 10.37 8.27 21.37
C ALA A 133 10.64 7.66 19.98
N GLY A 134 9.86 6.66 19.56
CA GLY A 134 10.03 5.93 18.30
C GLY A 134 9.98 4.40 18.47
N ALA A 135 10.05 3.69 17.34
CA ALA A 135 10.09 2.23 17.24
C ALA A 135 11.53 1.70 17.13
N THR A 136 12.01 1.02 18.18
CA THR A 136 13.38 0.49 18.27
C THR A 136 13.61 -0.82 17.53
N ALA A 137 12.55 -1.40 16.95
CA ALA A 137 12.58 -2.61 16.16
C ALA A 137 11.59 -2.49 15.00
N LEU A 138 11.90 -3.16 13.89
CA LEU A 138 10.97 -3.31 12.75
C LEU A 138 10.50 -1.99 12.11
N SER A 139 11.26 -0.92 12.32
CA SER A 139 11.00 0.40 11.71
C SER A 139 11.30 0.40 10.21
N VAL A 140 11.02 1.53 9.56
CA VAL A 140 11.28 1.73 8.13
C VAL A 140 12.74 1.47 7.72
N GLU A 141 13.68 1.42 8.67
CA GLU A 141 15.06 1.04 8.42
C GLU A 141 15.22 -0.35 7.79
N ALA A 142 14.25 -1.25 7.94
CA ALA A 142 14.22 -2.54 7.22
C ALA A 142 14.29 -2.39 5.68
N ALA A 143 13.82 -1.25 5.17
CA ALA A 143 13.79 -0.88 3.75
C ALA A 143 14.81 0.22 3.38
N ARG A 144 15.84 0.45 4.22
CA ARG A 144 16.82 1.55 4.08
C ARG A 144 17.57 1.64 2.74
N ASP A 145 17.72 0.51 2.05
CA ASP A 145 18.45 0.42 0.78
C ASP A 145 17.49 0.49 -0.43
N GLY A 146 16.23 0.85 -0.17
CA GLY A 146 15.15 0.84 -1.14
C GLY A 146 14.56 -0.55 -1.35
N ILE A 147 13.38 -0.58 -1.97
CA ILE A 147 12.69 -1.79 -2.41
C ILE A 147 12.66 -1.72 -3.93
N VAL A 148 13.37 -2.65 -4.57
CA VAL A 148 13.45 -2.74 -6.04
C VAL A 148 13.07 -4.14 -6.43
N GLY A 149 12.08 -4.29 -7.30
CA GLY A 149 11.58 -5.60 -7.67
C GLY A 149 10.60 -5.52 -8.83
N ARG A 150 10.00 -6.66 -9.16
CA ARG A 150 8.99 -6.72 -10.21
C ARG A 150 7.64 -6.33 -9.61
N GLY A 151 7.06 -5.24 -10.10
CA GLY A 151 5.71 -4.82 -9.79
C GLY A 151 4.71 -5.53 -10.68
N VAL A 152 3.56 -5.94 -10.11
CA VAL A 152 2.42 -6.48 -10.86
C VAL A 152 1.17 -5.73 -10.44
N LEU A 153 0.45 -5.14 -11.40
CA LEU A 153 -0.83 -4.47 -11.16
C LEU A 153 -2.00 -5.40 -11.53
N LEU A 154 -2.86 -5.71 -10.55
CA LEU A 154 -4.15 -6.37 -10.78
C LEU A 154 -5.28 -5.33 -10.72
N ASP A 155 -5.97 -5.12 -11.86
CA ASP A 155 -7.01 -4.10 -12.00
C ASP A 155 -8.41 -4.71 -11.86
N ILE A 156 -8.97 -4.61 -10.64
CA ILE A 156 -10.25 -5.23 -10.31
C ILE A 156 -11.45 -4.48 -10.92
N PRO A 157 -11.51 -3.13 -10.92
CA PRO A 157 -12.56 -2.42 -11.65
C PRO A 157 -12.61 -2.82 -13.13
N ARG A 158 -11.45 -2.93 -13.79
CA ARG A 158 -11.37 -3.40 -15.19
C ARG A 158 -11.90 -4.82 -15.35
N LEU A 159 -11.50 -5.74 -14.47
CA LEU A 159 -12.01 -7.12 -14.46
C LEU A 159 -13.54 -7.16 -14.35
N ARG A 160 -14.11 -6.34 -13.47
CA ARG A 160 -15.55 -6.28 -13.20
C ARG A 160 -16.33 -5.40 -14.17
N GLY A 161 -15.65 -4.69 -15.09
CA GLY A 161 -16.30 -3.80 -16.06
C GLY A 161 -16.93 -2.55 -15.44
N VAL A 162 -16.39 -2.08 -14.31
CA VAL A 162 -16.87 -0.91 -13.54
C VAL A 162 -15.76 0.14 -13.43
N PRO A 163 -16.06 1.42 -13.20
CA PRO A 163 -15.03 2.45 -13.10
C PRO A 163 -14.23 2.37 -11.78
N TRP A 164 -14.87 1.89 -10.71
CA TRP A 164 -14.32 1.62 -9.37
C TRP A 164 -15.22 0.63 -8.62
N LEU A 165 -14.71 0.08 -7.52
CA LEU A 165 -15.49 -0.64 -6.51
C LEU A 165 -16.10 0.36 -5.53
N GLU A 166 -17.32 0.10 -5.08
CA GLU A 166 -17.99 0.96 -4.09
C GLU A 166 -17.57 0.59 -2.66
N PRO A 167 -17.63 1.53 -1.69
CA PRO A 167 -17.42 1.21 -0.29
C PRO A 167 -18.22 -0.01 0.19
N GLY A 168 -17.54 -0.93 0.87
CA GLY A 168 -18.11 -2.22 1.29
C GLY A 168 -17.96 -3.35 0.26
N ASP A 169 -17.52 -3.07 -0.97
CA ASP A 169 -17.13 -4.11 -1.91
C ASP A 169 -15.82 -4.77 -1.49
N HIS A 170 -15.75 -6.08 -1.71
CA HIS A 170 -14.59 -6.89 -1.38
C HIS A 170 -13.90 -7.42 -2.64
N VAL A 171 -12.56 -7.42 -2.63
CA VAL A 171 -11.72 -8.18 -3.57
C VAL A 171 -11.42 -9.55 -2.96
N MET A 172 -11.92 -10.61 -3.60
CA MET A 172 -11.72 -11.99 -3.19
C MET A 172 -10.49 -12.60 -3.88
N LEU A 173 -10.01 -13.74 -3.37
CA LEU A 173 -8.96 -14.53 -4.03
C LEU A 173 -9.28 -14.84 -5.50
N ASP A 174 -10.55 -15.17 -5.77
CA ASP A 174 -11.02 -15.50 -7.12
C ASP A 174 -10.94 -14.28 -8.06
N ASP A 175 -11.17 -13.06 -7.55
CA ASP A 175 -10.97 -11.84 -8.32
C ASP A 175 -9.49 -11.67 -8.70
N LEU A 176 -8.57 -11.89 -7.76
CA LEU A 176 -7.12 -11.80 -8.04
C LEU A 176 -6.70 -12.82 -9.11
N THR A 177 -7.18 -14.05 -9.00
CA THR A 177 -6.88 -15.13 -9.97
C THR A 177 -7.51 -14.87 -11.34
N ALA A 178 -8.72 -14.31 -11.37
CA ALA A 178 -9.38 -13.92 -12.61
C ALA A 178 -8.68 -12.71 -13.26
N ALA A 179 -8.20 -11.75 -12.47
CA ALA A 179 -7.44 -10.59 -12.93
C ALA A 179 -6.14 -11.04 -13.61
N GLU A 180 -5.35 -11.92 -12.98
CA GLU A 180 -4.16 -12.55 -13.58
C GLU A 180 -4.46 -13.14 -14.96
N SER A 181 -5.55 -13.90 -15.05
CA SER A 181 -5.97 -14.58 -16.27
C SER A 181 -6.37 -13.59 -17.37
N ALA A 182 -7.15 -12.56 -17.03
CA ALA A 182 -7.62 -11.53 -17.96
C ALA A 182 -6.50 -10.58 -18.43
N GLN A 183 -5.53 -10.31 -17.56
CA GLN A 183 -4.40 -9.42 -17.83
C GLN A 183 -3.19 -10.17 -18.41
N HIS A 184 -3.28 -11.49 -18.54
CA HIS A 184 -2.19 -12.36 -18.99
C HIS A 184 -0.88 -12.14 -18.21
N VAL A 185 -0.99 -11.98 -16.90
CA VAL A 185 0.12 -11.79 -15.96
C VAL A 185 0.02 -12.80 -14.83
N ARG A 186 1.16 -13.16 -14.23
CA ARG A 186 1.22 -14.05 -13.08
C ARG A 186 2.09 -13.43 -12.00
N VAL A 187 1.50 -13.24 -10.83
CA VAL A 187 2.18 -12.92 -9.58
C VAL A 187 3.02 -14.14 -9.17
N SER A 188 4.24 -13.88 -8.76
CA SER A 188 5.24 -14.89 -8.40
C SER A 188 6.06 -14.45 -7.18
N ASP A 189 6.91 -15.36 -6.72
CA ASP A 189 7.79 -15.15 -5.57
C ASP A 189 8.60 -13.85 -5.68
N GLY A 190 8.57 -13.05 -4.62
CA GLY A 190 9.29 -11.78 -4.51
C GLY A 190 8.65 -10.61 -5.26
N ASP A 191 7.47 -10.78 -5.87
CA ASP A 191 6.79 -9.67 -6.55
C ASP A 191 6.23 -8.64 -5.56
N LEU A 192 6.16 -7.41 -6.03
CA LEU A 192 5.45 -6.29 -5.41
C LEU A 192 4.06 -6.27 -6.03
N LEU A 193 3.04 -6.68 -5.26
CA LEU A 193 1.67 -6.79 -5.76
C LEU A 193 0.91 -5.49 -5.51
N PHE A 194 0.36 -4.92 -6.57
CA PHE A 194 -0.53 -3.76 -6.53
C PHE A 194 -1.95 -4.17 -6.91
N VAL A 195 -2.93 -3.89 -6.06
CA VAL A 195 -4.35 -4.19 -6.30
C VAL A 195 -5.11 -2.87 -6.42
N ARG A 196 -5.62 -2.58 -7.61
CA ARG A 196 -6.45 -1.39 -7.86
C ARG A 196 -7.90 -1.69 -7.54
N VAL A 197 -8.53 -0.85 -6.71
CA VAL A 197 -9.98 -0.84 -6.46
C VAL A 197 -10.67 0.40 -7.04
N GLY A 198 -9.92 1.36 -7.59
CA GLY A 198 -10.45 2.57 -8.22
C GLY A 198 -10.78 3.69 -7.23
N HIS A 199 -10.23 3.62 -6.02
CA HIS A 199 -10.46 4.59 -4.94
C HIS A 199 -10.14 6.01 -5.39
N ARG A 200 -8.97 6.23 -6.01
CA ARG A 200 -8.52 7.57 -6.42
C ARG A 200 -9.40 8.17 -7.50
N ARG A 201 -9.81 7.35 -8.47
CA ARG A 201 -10.74 7.77 -9.52
C ARG A 201 -12.08 8.22 -8.94
N ARG A 202 -12.65 7.39 -8.05
CA ARG A 202 -13.91 7.70 -7.36
C ARG A 202 -13.81 9.01 -6.60
N ARG A 203 -12.72 9.23 -5.87
CA ARG A 203 -12.45 10.48 -5.14
C ARG A 203 -12.41 11.70 -6.06
N ASN A 204 -11.70 11.58 -7.18
CA ASN A 204 -11.56 12.67 -8.13
C ASN A 204 -12.90 13.02 -8.82
N GLU A 205 -13.74 12.02 -9.10
CA GLU A 205 -15.01 12.22 -9.80
C GLU A 205 -16.17 12.61 -8.86
N LEU A 206 -16.24 12.07 -7.64
CA LEU A 206 -17.36 12.26 -6.71
C LEU A 206 -17.02 13.13 -5.49
N GLY A 207 -15.75 13.49 -5.32
CA GLY A 207 -15.25 14.19 -4.15
C GLY A 207 -14.81 13.26 -3.02
N ALA A 208 -14.08 13.83 -2.06
CA ALA A 208 -13.64 13.16 -0.84
C ALA A 208 -14.82 12.69 0.03
N TRP A 209 -14.62 11.59 0.76
CA TRP A 209 -15.60 11.03 1.69
C TRP A 209 -14.88 10.44 2.91
N HIS A 210 -15.62 10.00 3.93
CA HIS A 210 -15.02 9.36 5.12
C HIS A 210 -14.51 7.94 4.79
N SER A 211 -13.35 7.83 4.14
CA SER A 211 -12.72 6.58 3.71
C SER A 211 -12.32 5.67 4.87
N ALA A 212 -12.04 6.25 6.04
CA ALA A 212 -11.80 5.54 7.30
C ALA A 212 -12.96 4.61 7.70
N ASP A 213 -14.20 4.93 7.32
CA ASP A 213 -15.39 4.13 7.69
C ASP A 213 -16.10 3.50 6.48
N MET A 214 -15.74 3.91 5.26
CA MET A 214 -16.39 3.48 4.02
C MET A 214 -15.35 3.27 2.94
N ARG A 215 -14.86 2.03 2.78
CA ARG A 215 -13.82 1.70 1.79
C ARG A 215 -14.07 0.35 1.16
N ALA A 216 -13.68 0.22 -0.11
CA ALA A 216 -13.49 -1.05 -0.78
C ALA A 216 -12.07 -1.55 -0.48
N GLY A 217 -11.89 -2.85 -0.41
CA GLY A 217 -10.57 -3.43 -0.15
C GLY A 217 -10.54 -4.94 -0.35
N LEU A 218 -9.48 -5.58 0.11
CA LEU A 218 -9.36 -7.02 0.07
C LEU A 218 -10.25 -7.64 1.15
N HIS A 219 -10.86 -8.77 0.83
CA HIS A 219 -11.37 -9.66 1.86
C HIS A 219 -10.18 -10.39 2.51
N PRO A 220 -10.17 -10.63 3.83
CA PRO A 220 -9.03 -11.27 4.52
C PRO A 220 -8.61 -12.61 3.92
N SER A 221 -9.57 -13.42 3.44
CA SER A 221 -9.24 -14.69 2.77
C SER A 221 -8.39 -14.54 1.50
N ALA A 222 -8.36 -13.36 0.88
CA ALA A 222 -7.48 -13.08 -0.25
C ALA A 222 -6.00 -13.12 0.14
N LEU A 223 -5.63 -12.96 1.41
CA LEU A 223 -4.23 -13.03 1.86
C LEU A 223 -3.63 -14.43 1.71
N GLU A 224 -4.45 -15.48 1.59
CA GLU A 224 -3.94 -16.81 1.23
C GLU A 224 -3.26 -16.81 -0.14
N PHE A 225 -3.81 -16.07 -1.11
CA PHE A 225 -3.19 -15.89 -2.43
C PHE A 225 -1.79 -15.27 -2.28
N LEU A 226 -1.67 -14.19 -1.51
CA LEU A 226 -0.40 -13.49 -1.32
C LEU A 226 0.64 -14.39 -0.63
N ALA A 227 0.21 -15.15 0.38
CA ALA A 227 1.06 -16.10 1.07
C ALA A 227 1.52 -17.25 0.16
N ASP A 228 0.64 -17.76 -0.70
CA ASP A 228 0.96 -18.80 -1.70
C ASP A 228 1.89 -18.30 -2.80
N ARG A 229 1.75 -17.03 -3.18
CA ARG A 229 2.60 -16.38 -4.18
C ARG A 229 3.89 -15.84 -3.62
N ARG A 230 4.06 -15.80 -2.30
CA ARG A 230 5.24 -15.23 -1.62
C ARG A 230 5.49 -13.79 -2.08
N VAL A 231 4.42 -13.00 -2.08
CA VAL A 231 4.45 -11.56 -2.33
C VAL A 231 5.36 -10.90 -1.29
N ALA A 232 6.16 -9.92 -1.71
CA ALA A 232 7.08 -9.20 -0.82
C ALA A 232 6.50 -7.90 -0.26
N VAL A 233 5.62 -7.24 -1.02
CA VAL A 233 4.93 -5.99 -0.67
C VAL A 233 3.54 -6.03 -1.27
N LEU A 234 2.55 -5.54 -0.52
CA LEU A 234 1.18 -5.30 -1.01
C LEU A 234 0.93 -3.80 -1.07
N GLY A 235 0.41 -3.31 -2.19
CA GLY A 235 -0.04 -1.93 -2.35
C GLY A 235 -1.44 -1.81 -2.90
N GLY A 236 -2.15 -0.76 -2.48
CA GLY A 236 -3.50 -0.44 -2.93
C GLY A 236 -3.71 1.07 -3.10
N ASP A 237 -4.77 1.45 -3.81
CA ASP A 237 -5.18 2.86 -3.94
C ASP A 237 -6.13 3.32 -2.83
N GLY A 238 -6.43 2.45 -1.87
CA GLY A 238 -6.95 2.75 -0.53
C GLY A 238 -5.99 2.18 0.54
N ASN A 239 -6.50 1.75 1.70
CA ASN A 239 -5.67 1.15 2.76
C ASN A 239 -5.65 -0.39 2.77
N ASN A 240 -5.98 -1.02 1.63
CA ASN A 240 -6.08 -2.48 1.46
C ASN A 240 -7.20 -3.19 2.25
N ASP A 241 -7.75 -2.63 3.33
CA ASP A 241 -8.88 -3.17 4.10
C ASP A 241 -10.24 -2.73 3.54
N THR A 242 -11.28 -3.52 3.80
CA THR A 242 -12.67 -3.09 3.54
C THR A 242 -13.28 -2.46 4.80
N ALA A 243 -14.19 -1.49 4.64
CA ALA A 243 -15.03 -0.99 5.73
C ALA A 243 -16.51 -1.02 5.34
N PRO A 244 -17.40 -1.48 6.24
CA PRO A 244 -17.10 -2.01 7.58
C PRO A 244 -16.27 -3.30 7.53
N SER A 245 -15.54 -3.59 8.61
CA SER A 245 -14.70 -4.79 8.68
C SER A 245 -15.50 -6.06 8.36
N SER A 246 -14.89 -6.94 7.58
CA SER A 246 -15.39 -8.28 7.28
C SER A 246 -14.95 -9.32 8.31
N THR A 247 -14.47 -8.91 9.48
CA THR A 247 -13.99 -9.83 10.53
C THR A 247 -14.50 -9.42 11.90
N GLU A 248 -15.08 -10.38 12.62
CA GLU A 248 -15.54 -10.18 13.98
C GLU A 248 -14.36 -9.87 14.92
N GLY A 249 -14.41 -8.72 15.60
CA GLY A 249 -13.43 -8.33 16.62
C GLY A 249 -12.08 -7.82 16.09
N VAL A 250 -11.93 -7.67 14.77
CA VAL A 250 -10.70 -7.15 14.15
C VAL A 250 -11.08 -6.08 13.13
N ASP A 251 -10.70 -4.82 13.38
CA ASP A 251 -11.12 -3.68 12.56
C ASP A 251 -10.37 -3.58 11.22
N PHE A 252 -9.10 -4.01 11.21
CA PHE A 252 -8.20 -3.98 10.03
C PHE A 252 -7.57 -5.37 9.80
N PRO A 253 -8.38 -6.38 9.44
CA PRO A 253 -7.92 -7.75 9.31
C PRO A 253 -6.87 -7.94 8.21
N VAL A 254 -6.89 -7.15 7.12
CA VAL A 254 -5.86 -7.20 6.08
C VAL A 254 -4.53 -6.68 6.61
N HIS A 255 -4.51 -5.55 7.36
CA HIS A 255 -3.30 -5.07 8.02
C HIS A 255 -2.71 -6.09 8.99
N VAL A 256 -3.54 -6.71 9.83
CA VAL A 256 -3.10 -7.75 10.78
C VAL A 256 -2.49 -8.94 10.04
N LEU A 257 -3.15 -9.45 9.00
CA LEU A 257 -2.62 -10.59 8.25
C LEU A 257 -1.37 -10.22 7.45
N ALA A 258 -1.34 -9.07 6.79
CA ALA A 258 -0.23 -8.67 5.95
C ALA A 258 1.01 -8.29 6.77
N VAL A 259 0.89 -7.30 7.66
CA VAL A 259 2.04 -6.74 8.37
C VAL A 259 2.46 -7.65 9.51
N HIS A 260 1.53 -8.00 10.40
CA HIS A 260 1.85 -8.74 11.62
C HIS A 260 2.06 -10.24 11.35
N ALA A 261 1.14 -10.89 10.65
CA ALA A 261 1.20 -12.33 10.41
C ALA A 261 2.24 -12.71 9.35
N MET A 262 2.25 -12.00 8.21
CA MET A 262 3.07 -12.36 7.04
C MET A 262 4.39 -11.59 6.93
N GLY A 263 4.52 -10.43 7.59
CA GLY A 263 5.71 -9.59 7.48
C GLY A 263 5.78 -8.81 6.16
N LEU A 264 4.64 -8.50 5.56
CA LEU A 264 4.53 -7.63 4.39
C LEU A 264 4.62 -6.17 4.82
N HIS A 265 5.37 -5.37 4.05
CA HIS A 265 5.18 -3.92 4.10
C HIS A 265 3.95 -3.58 3.25
N LEU A 266 3.13 -2.64 3.72
CA LEU A 266 1.99 -2.13 2.97
C LEU A 266 2.33 -0.82 2.28
N LEU A 267 1.65 -0.58 1.16
CA LEU A 267 1.59 0.72 0.50
C LEU A 267 0.13 1.13 0.39
N ASP A 268 -0.16 2.25 1.02
CA ASP A 268 -1.53 2.73 1.19
C ASP A 268 -1.75 4.03 0.43
N TYR A 269 -2.99 4.21 -0.02
CA TYR A 269 -3.47 5.39 -0.73
C TYR A 269 -2.60 5.78 -1.94
N LEU A 270 -2.12 4.77 -2.67
CA LEU A 270 -1.50 4.96 -3.98
C LEU A 270 -2.51 5.53 -4.99
N GLN A 271 -2.01 5.87 -6.17
CA GLN A 271 -2.84 6.17 -7.33
C GLN A 271 -2.39 5.33 -8.52
N PHE A 272 -3.36 4.80 -9.26
CA PHE A 272 -3.10 3.90 -10.38
C PHE A 272 -3.72 4.39 -11.68
N GLU A 273 -4.26 5.61 -11.75
CA GLU A 273 -4.95 6.07 -12.96
C GLU A 273 -3.96 6.26 -14.11
N ASP A 274 -2.80 6.87 -13.83
CA ASP A 274 -1.73 6.98 -14.82
C ASP A 274 -1.13 5.62 -15.15
N LEU A 275 -0.94 4.76 -14.15
CA LEU A 275 -0.35 3.43 -14.33
C LEU A 275 -1.23 2.52 -15.16
N ALA A 276 -2.53 2.45 -14.87
CA ALA A 276 -3.49 1.64 -15.59
C ALA A 276 -3.54 2.02 -17.08
N ALA A 277 -3.56 3.33 -17.39
CA ALA A 277 -3.51 3.81 -18.77
C ALA A 277 -2.23 3.38 -19.50
N VAL A 278 -1.08 3.36 -18.81
CA VAL A 278 0.19 2.87 -19.40
C VAL A 278 0.17 1.35 -19.58
N CYS A 279 -0.30 0.60 -18.58
CA CYS A 279 -0.45 -0.85 -18.68
C CYS A 279 -1.31 -1.25 -19.88
N GLU A 280 -2.43 -0.55 -20.09
CA GLU A 280 -3.31 -0.78 -21.24
C GLU A 280 -2.64 -0.43 -22.57
N ALA A 281 -1.96 0.72 -22.64
CA ALA A 281 -1.27 1.15 -23.86
C ALA A 281 -0.13 0.20 -24.25
N GLU A 282 0.58 -0.37 -23.28
CA GLU A 282 1.67 -1.34 -23.53
C GLU A 282 1.19 -2.79 -23.62
N GLY A 283 -0.05 -3.09 -23.22
CA GLY A 283 -0.54 -4.46 -23.07
C GLY A 283 0.24 -5.26 -22.03
N ARG A 284 0.78 -4.59 -21.00
CA ARG A 284 1.66 -5.17 -19.98
C ARG A 284 1.23 -4.74 -18.59
N TRP A 285 1.14 -5.71 -17.69
CA TRP A 285 0.71 -5.49 -16.30
C TRP A 285 1.79 -5.83 -15.28
N SER A 286 3.02 -6.01 -15.76
CA SER A 286 4.23 -6.12 -14.95
C SER A 286 5.28 -5.10 -15.41
N PHE A 287 6.07 -4.62 -14.46
CA PHE A 287 7.05 -3.55 -14.65
C PHE A 287 8.17 -3.67 -13.60
N LEU A 288 9.30 -2.99 -13.84
CA LEU A 288 10.24 -2.75 -12.75
C LEU A 288 9.60 -1.72 -11.81
N CYS A 289 9.63 -1.98 -10.52
CA CYS A 289 9.15 -1.04 -9.52
C CYS A 289 10.28 -0.66 -8.57
N VAL A 290 10.39 0.64 -8.30
CA VAL A 290 11.35 1.23 -7.37
C VAL A 290 10.58 2.01 -6.32
N ILE A 291 10.73 1.62 -5.05
CA ILE A 291 10.18 2.33 -3.89
C ILE A 291 11.34 2.72 -3.00
N ALA A 292 11.44 4.01 -2.68
CA ALA A 292 12.47 4.54 -1.80
C ALA A 292 11.82 5.23 -0.60
N PRO A 293 11.62 4.50 0.52
CA PRO A 293 11.27 5.12 1.79
C PRO A 293 12.35 6.09 2.24
N LEU A 294 11.94 7.17 2.89
CA LEU A 294 12.86 8.09 3.53
C LEU A 294 13.61 7.36 4.67
N ARG A 295 14.86 7.75 4.88
CA ARG A 295 15.67 7.24 5.99
C ARG A 295 15.30 7.95 7.29
N LEU A 296 14.15 7.56 7.85
CA LEU A 296 13.60 8.10 9.09
C LEU A 296 13.91 7.12 10.23
N PRO A 297 14.83 7.46 11.15
CA PRO A 297 15.11 6.60 12.30
C PRO A 297 13.85 6.36 13.12
N ASP A 298 13.67 5.13 13.59
CA ASP A 298 12.60 4.73 14.50
C ASP A 298 11.16 5.01 14.01
N ALA A 299 10.99 5.25 12.71
CA ALA A 299 9.69 5.59 12.13
C ALA A 299 8.85 4.36 11.77
N THR A 300 7.54 4.48 12.00
CA THR A 300 6.54 3.43 11.71
C THR A 300 6.08 3.40 10.26
N GLY A 301 6.52 4.37 9.46
CA GLY A 301 6.22 4.44 8.03
C GLY A 301 7.01 5.54 7.35
N SER A 302 6.77 5.72 6.06
CA SER A 302 7.34 6.81 5.28
C SER A 302 6.41 7.23 4.16
N PRO A 303 6.25 8.54 3.87
CA PRO A 303 5.73 8.93 2.56
C PRO A 303 6.67 8.40 1.48
N VAL A 304 6.09 7.95 0.37
CA VAL A 304 6.85 7.33 -0.72
C VAL A 304 6.29 7.75 -2.06
N ASN A 305 7.17 7.74 -3.06
CA ASN A 305 6.78 7.75 -4.46
C ASN A 305 7.24 6.46 -5.13
N PRO A 306 6.42 5.39 -5.12
CA PRO A 306 6.70 4.22 -5.92
C PRO A 306 6.67 4.57 -7.41
N ILE A 307 7.71 4.19 -8.15
CA ILE A 307 7.82 4.43 -9.58
C ILE A 307 7.78 3.10 -10.33
N ALA A 308 6.84 2.98 -11.25
CA ALA A 308 6.82 1.94 -12.27
C ALA A 308 7.70 2.35 -13.45
N VAL A 309 8.51 1.42 -13.97
CA VAL A 309 9.39 1.62 -15.12
C VAL A 309 9.17 0.47 -16.13
N PHE A 310 8.76 0.83 -17.35
CA PHE A 310 8.36 -0.09 -18.40
C PHE A 310 9.38 -0.28 -19.50
#